data_AF-A0A943GEX0-F1
#
_entry.id   AF-A0A943GEX0-F1
#
_cell.length_a   1.000
_cell.length_b   1.000
_cell.length_c   1.000
_cell.angle_alpha   90.00
_cell.angle_beta   90.00
_cell.angle_gamma   90.00
#
_symmetry.space_group_name_H-M   'P 1'
#
loop_
_entity.id
_entity.type
_entity.pdbx_description
1 polymer ?
#
loop_
_entity_poly.entity_id
_entity_poly.type
_entity_poly.pdbx_seq_one_letter_code
_entity_poly.pdbx_strand_id
1 'polypeptide(L)'
;MECIENMVKDIYECCKIPFQLSIESLGAYETSEYDDSDQIISKNIKFNGTKCCLKTKAAFGNTLNLLAYSLENKLKDILIHKESIITSLLAGKNIEKDVILAVWPTLLGRFYLIDIYIESKSYDAYLYIKELYDDSDVEVILSNDKLLLIAKVKEIYDHIIGIKDALLNNFTGRYYISYCQVENYEGLKKSFEECEYRLMLANKYKVSESIIDEKKMILEGIIDSVSEEKKEKIYKLFNEGFSKLDNEMIRTIEVFFSCGLNLSDAAKELYIHRNTLIYRLDKIEKYTAYDIRNFNNAVLFKVVFFIWKEKNK
;
A
#
# COMPACT_ATOMS: atom_id res chain seq x y z
N MET A 1 2.50 26.83 -7.92
CA MET A 1 3.18 27.33 -9.16
C MET A 1 4.42 28.18 -8.87
N GLU A 2 4.48 28.84 -7.71
CA GLU A 2 5.57 29.76 -7.32
C GLU A 2 6.97 29.11 -7.34
N CYS A 3 7.08 27.80 -7.07
CA CYS A 3 8.37 27.11 -7.04
C CYS A 3 9.05 26.98 -8.42
N ILE A 4 8.28 26.71 -9.48
CA ILE A 4 8.82 26.62 -10.85
C ILE A 4 9.12 28.02 -11.39
N GLU A 5 8.27 29.00 -11.09
CA GLU A 5 8.54 30.40 -11.43
C GLU A 5 9.81 30.92 -10.73
N ASN A 6 10.00 30.60 -9.46
CA ASN A 6 11.21 30.95 -8.72
C ASN A 6 12.43 30.22 -9.28
N MET A 7 12.31 28.95 -9.68
CA MET A 7 13.38 28.23 -10.37
C MET A 7 13.82 28.95 -11.66
N VAL A 8 12.84 29.33 -12.49
CA VAL A 8 13.09 30.01 -13.77
C VAL A 8 13.76 31.35 -13.52
N LYS A 9 13.29 32.12 -12.51
CA LYS A 9 13.92 33.37 -12.07
C LYS A 9 15.36 33.15 -11.57
N ASP A 10 15.60 32.17 -10.70
CA ASP A 10 16.93 31.92 -10.16
C ASP A 10 17.93 31.51 -11.26
N ILE A 11 17.51 30.66 -12.20
CA ILE A 11 18.36 30.25 -13.33
C ILE A 11 18.66 31.47 -14.19
N TYR A 12 17.65 32.30 -14.48
CA TYR A 12 17.82 33.54 -15.22
C TYR A 12 18.77 34.50 -14.51
N GLU A 13 18.68 34.64 -13.19
CA GLU A 13 19.58 35.49 -12.41
C GLU A 13 21.04 35.02 -12.49
N CYS A 14 21.27 33.70 -12.52
CA CYS A 14 22.61 33.14 -12.67
C CYS A 14 23.19 33.27 -14.08
N CYS A 15 22.40 33.00 -15.12
CA CYS A 15 22.92 32.89 -16.49
C CYS A 15 22.66 34.10 -17.38
N LYS A 16 21.67 34.94 -17.04
CA LYS A 16 21.20 36.10 -17.83
C LYS A 16 20.83 35.76 -19.27
N ILE A 17 20.40 34.52 -19.51
CA ILE A 17 19.91 34.04 -20.81
C ILE A 17 18.39 34.10 -20.79
N PRO A 18 17.72 34.86 -21.66
CA PRO A 18 16.26 34.84 -21.75
C PRO A 18 15.74 33.51 -22.30
N PHE A 19 14.80 32.87 -21.61
CA PHE A 19 14.22 31.60 -22.05
C PHE A 19 12.75 31.42 -21.63
N GLN A 20 12.07 30.51 -22.33
CA GLN A 20 10.76 29.98 -21.97
C GLN A 20 10.89 28.48 -21.73
N LEU A 21 10.38 28.01 -20.59
CA LEU A 21 10.22 26.59 -20.28
C LEU A 21 8.73 26.25 -20.33
N SER A 22 8.33 25.42 -21.30
CA SER A 22 7.00 24.81 -21.31
C SER A 22 7.09 23.40 -20.73
N ILE A 23 6.22 23.09 -19.77
CA ILE A 23 6.10 21.75 -19.20
C ILE A 23 4.71 21.22 -19.54
N GLU A 24 4.64 20.06 -20.18
CA GLU A 24 3.40 19.34 -20.46
C GLU A 24 2.62 19.15 -19.14
N SER A 25 1.34 19.59 -19.09
CA SER A 25 0.43 19.68 -17.92
C SER A 25 0.54 20.92 -17.02
N LEU A 26 1.65 21.65 -17.04
CA LEU A 26 1.95 22.75 -16.11
C LEU A 26 1.91 24.15 -16.75
N GLY A 27 2.02 24.22 -18.07
CA GLY A 27 2.01 25.48 -18.82
C GLY A 27 3.40 25.99 -19.16
N ALA A 28 3.47 27.24 -19.63
CA ALA A 28 4.70 27.91 -20.04
C ALA A 28 5.15 28.93 -18.98
N TYR A 29 6.44 28.92 -18.68
CA TYR A 29 7.10 29.81 -17.73
C TYR A 29 8.21 30.56 -18.43
N GLU A 30 8.22 31.88 -18.29
CA GLU A 30 9.08 32.77 -19.06
C GLU A 30 9.94 33.63 -18.13
N THR A 31 11.17 33.87 -18.56
CA THR A 31 12.02 34.91 -17.96
C THR A 31 11.54 36.29 -18.38
N SER A 32 11.78 37.32 -17.56
CA SER A 32 11.30 38.70 -17.80
C SER A 32 11.73 39.34 -19.12
N GLU A 33 12.85 38.91 -19.71
CA GLU A 33 13.36 39.42 -21.00
C GLU A 33 13.16 38.42 -22.16
N TYR A 34 12.37 37.38 -21.95
CA TYR A 34 12.00 36.48 -23.03
C TYR A 34 11.07 37.21 -24.01
N ASP A 35 11.35 37.06 -25.29
CA ASP A 35 10.56 37.63 -26.38
C ASP A 35 10.63 36.65 -27.55
N ASP A 36 9.48 36.39 -28.16
CA ASP A 36 9.30 35.47 -29.29
C ASP A 36 9.37 36.15 -30.67
N SER A 37 9.64 37.45 -30.69
CA SER A 37 9.80 38.25 -31.91
C SER A 37 11.08 37.96 -32.72
N ASP A 38 12.12 37.44 -32.06
CA ASP A 38 13.42 37.09 -32.65
C ASP A 38 13.46 35.65 -33.18
N GLN A 39 14.51 35.28 -33.93
CA GLN A 39 14.73 33.90 -34.33
C GLN A 39 14.94 33.01 -33.08
N ILE A 40 14.00 32.09 -32.83
CA ILE A 40 13.98 31.19 -31.67
C ILE A 40 14.55 29.83 -32.03
N ILE A 41 15.25 29.23 -31.08
CA ILE A 41 15.64 27.82 -31.09
C ILE A 41 14.98 27.10 -29.92
N SER A 42 14.62 25.84 -30.13
CA SER A 42 13.96 25.02 -29.13
C SER A 42 14.69 23.71 -28.91
N LYS A 43 14.70 23.24 -27.67
CA LYS A 43 15.13 21.88 -27.33
C LYS A 43 14.02 21.20 -26.54
N ASN A 44 13.66 20.00 -27.00
CA ASN A 44 12.79 19.13 -26.25
C ASN A 44 13.61 18.37 -25.22
N ILE A 45 13.15 18.41 -23.99
CA ILE A 45 13.70 17.70 -22.84
C ILE A 45 12.63 16.73 -22.38
N LYS A 46 13.01 15.51 -22.03
CA LYS A 46 12.09 14.55 -21.43
C LYS A 46 12.49 14.40 -19.96
N PHE A 47 11.61 14.79 -19.06
CA PHE A 47 11.84 14.69 -17.62
C PHE A 47 10.78 13.77 -17.01
N ASN A 48 11.21 12.60 -16.49
CA ASN A 48 10.34 11.59 -15.87
C ASN A 48 9.10 11.23 -16.70
N GLY A 49 9.23 11.13 -18.03
CA GLY A 49 8.10 10.83 -18.92
C GLY A 49 7.39 12.06 -19.46
N THR A 50 7.42 13.18 -18.74
CA THR A 50 6.83 14.46 -19.13
C THR A 50 7.66 15.17 -20.19
N LYS A 51 7.01 15.65 -21.26
CA LYS A 51 7.69 16.45 -22.28
C LYS A 51 7.82 17.90 -21.82
N CYS A 52 9.04 18.39 -21.79
CA CYS A 52 9.36 19.79 -21.58
C CYS A 52 9.92 20.38 -22.88
N CYS A 53 9.55 21.61 -23.20
CA CYS A 53 10.10 22.35 -24.32
C CYS A 53 10.79 23.60 -23.79
N LEU A 54 12.10 23.66 -23.98
CA LEU A 54 12.91 24.83 -23.67
C LEU A 54 13.10 25.65 -24.95
N LYS A 55 12.79 26.94 -24.90
CA LYS A 55 13.01 27.88 -26.00
C LYS A 55 13.89 29.05 -25.56
N THR A 56 14.77 29.50 -26.44
CA THR A 56 15.60 30.70 -26.23
C THR A 56 15.95 31.33 -27.58
N LYS A 57 16.55 32.52 -27.58
CA LYS A 57 16.97 33.21 -28.80
C LYS A 57 18.13 32.48 -29.48
N ALA A 58 18.18 32.49 -30.81
CA ALA A 58 19.21 31.82 -31.61
C ALA A 58 20.64 32.28 -31.26
N ALA A 59 20.80 33.53 -30.81
CA ALA A 59 22.06 34.07 -30.32
C ALA A 59 22.68 33.25 -29.16
N PHE A 60 21.86 32.51 -28.41
CA PHE A 60 22.27 31.66 -27.28
C PHE A 60 22.30 30.16 -27.64
N GLY A 61 22.33 29.79 -28.92
CA GLY A 61 22.26 28.38 -29.33
C GLY A 61 23.37 27.49 -28.80
N ASN A 62 24.56 28.03 -28.62
CA ASN A 62 25.68 27.27 -28.07
C ASN A 62 25.53 26.94 -26.58
N THR A 63 24.66 27.65 -25.85
CA THR A 63 24.41 27.44 -24.41
C THR A 63 23.14 26.64 -24.13
N LEU A 64 22.32 26.37 -25.14
CA LEU A 64 21.03 25.65 -25.00
C LEU A 64 21.18 24.29 -24.30
N ASN A 65 22.27 23.57 -24.57
CA ASN A 65 22.54 22.28 -23.91
C ASN A 65 22.87 22.43 -22.42
N LEU A 66 23.65 23.46 -22.06
CA LEU A 66 24.01 23.74 -20.66
C LEU A 66 22.81 24.26 -19.88
N LEU A 67 22.00 25.12 -20.50
CA LEU A 67 20.75 25.61 -19.93
C LEU A 67 19.77 24.47 -19.70
N ALA A 68 19.62 23.56 -20.67
CA ALA A 68 18.82 22.34 -20.52
C ALA A 68 19.30 21.47 -19.35
N TYR A 69 20.61 21.23 -19.23
CA TYR A 69 21.17 20.44 -18.13
C TYR A 69 20.97 21.11 -16.76
N SER A 70 21.14 22.43 -16.68
CA SER A 70 20.92 23.18 -15.44
C SER A 70 19.45 23.16 -15.03
N LEU A 71 18.54 23.27 -15.99
CA LEU A 71 17.11 23.12 -15.78
C LEU A 71 16.78 21.71 -15.33
N GLU A 72 17.29 20.68 -16.01
CA GLU A 72 17.08 19.28 -15.62
C GLU A 72 17.52 19.01 -14.17
N ASN A 73 18.66 19.54 -13.74
CA ASN A 73 19.11 19.36 -12.35
C ASN A 73 18.26 20.12 -11.34
N LYS A 74 17.92 21.40 -11.59
CA LYS A 74 17.01 22.12 -10.68
C LYS A 74 15.60 21.54 -10.68
N LEU A 75 15.13 21.02 -11.82
CA LEU A 75 13.85 20.31 -11.91
C LEU A 75 13.89 19.02 -11.07
N LYS A 76 15.02 18.30 -10.96
CA LYS A 76 15.15 17.19 -10.00
C LYS A 76 15.03 17.64 -8.55
N ASP A 77 15.56 18.82 -8.22
CA ASP A 77 15.51 19.36 -6.85
C ASP A 77 14.12 19.90 -6.49
N ILE A 78 13.33 20.32 -7.49
CA ILE A 78 12.07 21.05 -7.32
C ILE A 78 10.82 20.21 -7.62
N LEU A 79 10.87 19.32 -8.63
CA LEU A 79 9.79 18.39 -8.91
C LEU A 79 9.93 17.16 -8.03
N ILE A 80 9.15 17.18 -6.96
CA ILE A 80 8.91 16.05 -6.08
C ILE A 80 8.46 14.85 -6.95
N HIS A 81 9.23 13.76 -6.97
CA HIS A 81 8.81 12.49 -7.58
C HIS A 81 7.50 11.98 -6.96
N LYS A 82 6.70 11.18 -7.69
CA LYS A 82 5.48 10.53 -7.15
C LYS A 82 5.72 9.86 -5.79
N GLU A 83 6.83 9.14 -5.65
CA GLU A 83 7.26 8.50 -4.39
C GLU A 83 7.49 9.52 -3.26
N SER A 84 8.07 10.68 -3.57
CA SER A 84 8.33 11.74 -2.58
C SER A 84 7.06 12.52 -2.20
N ILE A 85 6.09 12.66 -3.12
CA ILE A 85 4.75 13.18 -2.81
C ILE A 85 4.07 12.25 -1.81
N ILE A 86 4.03 10.95 -2.10
CA ILE A 86 3.41 9.97 -1.20
C ILE A 86 4.12 9.92 0.14
N THR A 87 5.46 9.85 0.15
CA THR A 87 6.24 9.88 1.40
C THR A 87 5.89 11.12 2.25
N SER A 88 5.75 12.28 1.62
CA SER A 88 5.40 13.54 2.30
C SER A 88 3.95 13.55 2.81
N LEU A 89 2.99 13.09 2.00
CA LEU A 89 1.58 12.97 2.39
C LEU A 89 1.40 11.98 3.55
N LEU A 90 2.06 10.82 3.50
CA LEU A 90 2.03 9.82 4.57
C LEU A 90 2.69 10.34 5.85
N ALA A 91 3.73 11.16 5.73
CA ALA A 91 4.31 11.89 6.88
C ALA A 91 3.39 12.99 7.44
N GLY A 92 2.27 13.30 6.77
CA GLY A 92 1.33 14.35 7.17
C GLY A 92 1.80 15.76 6.82
N LYS A 93 2.74 15.89 5.88
CA LYS A 93 3.14 17.21 5.37
C LYS A 93 2.06 17.73 4.42
N ASN A 94 1.79 19.03 4.50
CA ASN A 94 0.90 19.69 3.56
C ASN A 94 1.64 19.88 2.23
N ILE A 95 0.98 19.53 1.13
CA ILE A 95 1.46 19.74 -0.24
C ILE A 95 0.41 20.57 -0.96
N GLU A 96 0.85 21.65 -1.61
CA GLU A 96 -0.04 22.49 -2.39
C GLU A 96 -0.75 21.68 -3.48
N LYS A 97 -2.06 21.92 -3.62
CA LYS A 97 -2.90 21.23 -4.61
C LYS A 97 -2.37 21.36 -6.03
N ASP A 98 -1.80 22.51 -6.38
CA ASP A 98 -1.22 22.76 -7.70
C ASP A 98 -0.02 21.85 -7.99
N VAL A 99 0.78 21.53 -6.98
CA VAL A 99 1.91 20.58 -7.10
C VAL A 99 1.38 19.18 -7.35
N ILE A 100 0.31 18.78 -6.66
CA ILE A 100 -0.34 17.48 -6.87
C ILE A 100 -0.97 17.41 -8.26
N LEU A 101 -1.66 18.48 -8.71
CA LEU A 101 -2.26 18.56 -10.04
C LEU A 101 -1.19 18.39 -11.14
N ALA A 102 -0.03 19.00 -10.94
CA ALA A 102 1.09 18.97 -11.87
C ALA A 102 1.75 17.60 -11.99
N VAL A 103 2.02 16.97 -10.83
CA VAL A 103 2.84 15.75 -10.76
C VAL A 103 1.98 14.48 -10.82
N TRP A 104 0.85 14.47 -10.12
CA TRP A 104 0.01 13.28 -9.99
C TRP A 104 -1.49 13.62 -9.86
N PRO A 105 -2.12 14.09 -10.96
CA PRO A 105 -3.51 14.54 -10.95
C PRO A 105 -4.50 13.43 -10.54
N THR A 106 -4.13 12.15 -10.67
CA THR A 106 -4.93 11.00 -10.21
C THR A 106 -5.30 11.09 -8.72
N LEU A 107 -4.42 11.64 -7.89
CA LEU A 107 -4.66 11.77 -6.44
C LEU A 107 -5.74 12.82 -6.10
N LEU A 108 -6.16 13.66 -7.06
CA LEU A 108 -7.22 14.65 -6.83
C LEU A 108 -8.62 14.04 -6.89
N GLY A 109 -8.76 12.84 -7.43
CA GLY A 109 -10.02 12.10 -7.49
C GLY A 109 -9.97 10.80 -6.71
N ARG A 110 -11.01 9.98 -6.89
CA ARG A 110 -11.10 8.66 -6.25
C ARG A 110 -10.07 7.70 -6.81
N PHE A 111 -9.39 7.00 -5.93
CA PHE A 111 -8.45 5.91 -6.24
C PHE A 111 -8.53 4.83 -5.16
N TYR A 112 -7.92 3.68 -5.44
CA TYR A 112 -7.69 2.64 -4.45
C TYR A 112 -6.28 2.73 -3.92
N LEU A 113 -6.16 2.61 -2.60
CA LEU A 113 -4.91 2.34 -1.92
C LEU A 113 -4.83 0.85 -1.62
N ILE A 114 -3.71 0.23 -1.98
CA ILE A 114 -3.37 -1.15 -1.62
C ILE A 114 -2.08 -1.07 -0.80
N ASP A 115 -2.09 -1.67 0.38
CA ASP A 115 -0.94 -1.80 1.28
C ASP A 115 -0.63 -3.28 1.46
N ILE A 116 0.63 -3.64 1.24
CA ILE A 116 1.08 -5.03 1.24
C ILE A 116 2.15 -5.21 2.31
N TYR A 117 1.83 -6.04 3.30
CA TYR A 117 2.80 -6.58 4.24
C TYR A 117 3.39 -7.88 3.69
N ILE A 118 4.72 -7.99 3.74
CA ILE A 118 5.44 -9.22 3.38
C ILE A 118 6.50 -9.47 4.46
N GLU A 119 6.51 -10.69 5.01
CA GLU A 119 7.40 -11.05 6.13
C GLU A 119 8.89 -11.01 5.76
N SER A 120 9.24 -11.26 4.49
CA SER A 120 10.61 -11.19 4.00
C SER A 120 10.66 -10.76 2.54
N LYS A 121 11.78 -10.17 2.10
CA LYS A 121 12.02 -9.79 0.69
C LYS A 121 11.03 -8.76 0.12
N SER A 122 10.66 -7.76 0.92
CA SER A 122 9.78 -6.65 0.49
C SER A 122 10.31 -5.92 -0.75
N TYR A 123 11.63 -5.72 -0.85
CA TYR A 123 12.26 -5.09 -2.01
C TYR A 123 12.16 -5.92 -3.30
N ASP A 124 12.39 -7.24 -3.22
CA ASP A 124 12.25 -8.14 -4.38
C ASP A 124 10.79 -8.19 -4.85
N ALA A 125 9.84 -8.21 -3.90
CA ALA A 125 8.42 -8.16 -4.20
C ALA A 125 8.00 -6.82 -4.82
N TYR A 126 8.56 -5.72 -4.35
CA TYR A 126 8.38 -4.41 -4.99
C TYR A 126 8.85 -4.44 -6.44
N LEU A 127 10.06 -4.92 -6.73
CA LEU A 127 10.58 -4.99 -8.09
C LEU A 127 9.69 -5.85 -8.99
N TYR A 128 9.29 -7.02 -8.50
CA TYR A 128 8.42 -7.94 -9.24
C TYR A 128 7.04 -7.35 -9.54
N ILE A 129 6.38 -6.76 -8.53
CA ILE A 129 5.06 -6.15 -8.70
C ILE A 129 5.15 -4.90 -9.58
N LYS A 130 6.23 -4.12 -9.47
CA LYS A 130 6.46 -2.97 -10.34
C LYS A 130 6.59 -3.39 -11.81
N GLU A 131 7.28 -4.50 -12.10
CA GLU A 131 7.39 -5.06 -13.45
C GLU A 131 6.03 -5.56 -13.98
N LEU A 132 5.20 -6.19 -13.13
CA LEU A 132 3.85 -6.64 -13.51
C LEU A 132 2.91 -5.51 -13.95
N TYR A 133 3.18 -4.29 -13.49
CA TYR A 133 2.36 -3.10 -13.71
C TYR A 133 3.08 -2.05 -14.58
N ASP A 134 4.20 -2.40 -15.22
CA ASP A 134 4.89 -1.54 -16.19
C ASP A 134 3.91 -1.25 -17.36
N ASP A 135 3.65 0.03 -17.65
CA ASP A 135 2.59 0.53 -18.55
C ASP A 135 1.12 0.40 -18.11
N SER A 136 0.84 0.34 -16.80
CA SER A 136 -0.53 0.37 -16.24
C SER A 136 -0.89 1.68 -15.54
N ASP A 137 -2.19 1.90 -15.27
CA ASP A 137 -2.69 2.99 -14.40
C ASP A 137 -2.47 2.74 -12.89
N VAL A 138 -1.59 1.79 -12.55
CA VAL A 138 -1.26 1.39 -11.18
C VAL A 138 0.17 1.82 -10.87
N GLU A 139 0.30 2.66 -9.86
CA GLU A 139 1.60 3.15 -9.40
C GLU A 139 2.06 2.34 -8.19
N VAL A 140 3.24 1.73 -8.32
CA VAL A 140 3.84 0.87 -7.29
C VAL A 140 4.96 1.63 -6.59
N ILE A 141 4.87 1.75 -5.26
CA ILE A 141 5.74 2.58 -4.43
C ILE A 141 6.31 1.74 -3.28
N LEU A 142 7.59 1.91 -2.99
CA LEU A 142 8.22 1.38 -1.78
C LEU A 142 8.60 2.55 -0.88
N SER A 143 7.99 2.63 0.31
CA SER A 143 8.25 3.69 1.29
C SER A 143 8.49 3.08 2.67
N ASN A 144 9.70 3.26 3.22
CA ASN A 144 10.11 2.69 4.52
C ASN A 144 9.81 1.17 4.61
N ASP A 145 10.23 0.40 3.60
CA ASP A 145 9.97 -1.05 3.44
C ASP A 145 8.50 -1.46 3.29
N LYS A 146 7.58 -0.49 3.17
CA LYS A 146 6.16 -0.75 2.92
C LYS A 146 5.86 -0.66 1.43
N LEU A 147 5.27 -1.73 0.90
CA LEU A 147 4.88 -1.83 -0.49
C LEU A 147 3.45 -1.32 -0.67
N LEU A 148 3.33 -0.22 -1.40
CA LEU A 148 2.07 0.48 -1.63
C LEU A 148 1.75 0.50 -3.12
N LEU A 149 0.48 0.36 -3.44
CA LEU A 149 -0.03 0.59 -4.79
C LEU A 149 -1.16 1.60 -4.76
N ILE A 150 -1.14 2.51 -5.73
CA ILE A 150 -2.20 3.49 -5.96
C ILE A 150 -2.78 3.23 -7.34
N ALA A 151 -4.05 2.85 -7.39
CA ALA A 151 -4.69 2.37 -8.59
C ALA A 151 -6.00 3.12 -8.85
N LYS A 152 -6.20 3.61 -10.07
CA LYS A 152 -7.50 4.13 -10.53
C LYS A 152 -8.18 3.12 -11.46
N VAL A 153 -8.71 2.05 -10.86
CA VAL A 153 -9.28 0.91 -11.58
C VAL A 153 -10.76 0.73 -11.26
N LYS A 154 -11.53 0.14 -12.19
CA LYS A 154 -12.95 -0.16 -11.98
C LYS A 154 -13.16 -1.44 -11.15
N GLU A 155 -12.35 -2.47 -11.40
CA GLU A 155 -12.49 -3.81 -10.82
C GLU A 155 -11.30 -4.13 -9.93
N ILE A 156 -11.24 -3.46 -8.77
CA ILE A 156 -10.12 -3.62 -7.83
C ILE A 156 -9.91 -5.06 -7.38
N TYR A 157 -10.98 -5.85 -7.26
CA TYR A 157 -10.90 -7.20 -6.72
C TYR A 157 -10.04 -8.13 -7.59
N ASP A 158 -10.13 -8.01 -8.92
CA ASP A 158 -9.34 -8.82 -9.85
C ASP A 158 -7.85 -8.50 -9.74
N HIS A 159 -7.52 -7.22 -9.55
CA HIS A 159 -6.15 -6.80 -9.25
C HIS A 159 -5.63 -7.37 -7.92
N ILE A 160 -6.47 -7.37 -6.88
CA ILE A 160 -6.09 -7.93 -5.57
C ILE A 160 -5.84 -9.44 -5.67
N ILE A 161 -6.67 -10.18 -6.42
CA ILE A 161 -6.46 -11.61 -6.68
C ILE A 161 -5.19 -11.83 -7.49
N GLY A 162 -4.96 -11.05 -8.55
CA GLY A 162 -3.73 -11.13 -9.35
C GLY A 162 -2.47 -10.88 -8.52
N ILE A 163 -2.48 -9.87 -7.64
CA ILE A 163 -1.38 -9.59 -6.71
C ILE A 163 -1.20 -10.75 -5.72
N LYS A 164 -2.28 -11.27 -5.15
CA LYS A 164 -2.23 -12.42 -4.25
C LYS A 164 -1.57 -13.63 -4.92
N ASP A 165 -1.99 -13.97 -6.14
CA ASP A 165 -1.46 -15.12 -6.87
C ASP A 165 0.01 -14.90 -7.27
N ALA A 166 0.37 -13.68 -7.67
CA ALA A 166 1.76 -13.28 -7.91
C ALA A 166 2.63 -13.47 -6.67
N LEU A 167 2.16 -13.01 -5.51
CA LEU A 167 2.89 -13.18 -4.24
C LEU A 167 2.99 -14.65 -3.84
N LEU A 168 1.91 -15.41 -3.95
CA LEU A 168 1.86 -16.84 -3.62
C LEU A 168 2.85 -17.68 -4.43
N ASN A 169 2.99 -17.39 -5.72
CA ASN A 169 3.80 -18.19 -6.64
C ASN A 169 5.29 -17.85 -6.61
N ASN A 170 5.65 -16.61 -6.24
CA ASN A 170 7.02 -16.12 -6.36
C ASN A 170 7.72 -15.85 -5.01
N PHE A 171 6.96 -15.74 -3.92
CA PHE A 171 7.49 -15.37 -2.61
C PHE A 171 7.15 -16.40 -1.55
N THR A 172 8.11 -16.65 -0.66
CA THR A 172 7.95 -17.53 0.49
C THR A 172 7.70 -16.71 1.75
N GLY A 173 6.87 -17.23 2.64
CA GLY A 173 6.54 -16.57 3.90
C GLY A 173 5.15 -15.95 3.88
N ARG A 174 4.78 -15.33 4.99
CA ARG A 174 3.44 -14.75 5.14
C ARG A 174 3.36 -13.38 4.48
N TYR A 175 2.25 -13.12 3.81
CA TYR A 175 1.91 -11.83 3.27
C TYR A 175 0.45 -11.48 3.57
N TYR A 176 0.15 -10.20 3.64
CA TYR A 176 -1.20 -9.66 3.77
C TYR A 176 -1.37 -8.47 2.84
N ILE A 177 -2.55 -8.36 2.24
CA ILE A 177 -2.93 -7.30 1.31
C ILE A 177 -4.14 -6.60 1.93
N SER A 178 -3.98 -5.35 2.31
CA SER A 178 -5.08 -4.49 2.76
C SER A 178 -5.38 -3.47 1.67
N TYR A 179 -6.65 -3.19 1.43
CA TYR A 179 -7.03 -2.18 0.44
C TYR A 179 -8.26 -1.40 0.89
N CYS A 180 -8.37 -0.17 0.40
CA CYS A 180 -9.50 0.72 0.66
C CYS A 180 -9.66 1.74 -0.48
N GLN A 181 -10.87 2.30 -0.60
CA GLN A 181 -11.10 3.41 -1.52
C GLN A 181 -10.79 4.74 -0.83
N VAL A 182 -10.02 5.59 -1.50
CA VAL A 182 -9.65 6.92 -1.02
C VAL A 182 -10.30 7.96 -1.91
N GLU A 183 -10.95 8.95 -1.30
CA GLU A 183 -11.66 9.99 -2.06
C GLU A 183 -10.72 10.93 -2.81
N ASN A 184 -9.59 11.29 -2.19
CA ASN A 184 -8.53 12.13 -2.75
C ASN A 184 -7.28 12.11 -1.82
N TYR A 185 -6.23 12.85 -2.20
CA TYR A 185 -4.95 12.93 -1.49
C TYR A 185 -5.04 13.37 -0.01
N GLU A 186 -6.06 14.13 0.39
CA GLU A 186 -6.24 14.58 1.79
C GLU A 186 -6.57 13.41 2.71
N GLY A 187 -7.32 12.42 2.20
CA GLY A 187 -7.68 11.21 2.94
C GLY A 187 -6.57 10.16 2.98
N LEU A 188 -5.54 10.29 2.14
CA LEU A 188 -4.53 9.25 1.93
C LEU A 188 -3.84 8.81 3.22
N LYS A 189 -3.39 9.74 4.06
CA LYS A 189 -2.69 9.42 5.30
C LYS A 189 -3.55 8.58 6.23
N LYS A 190 -4.80 9.02 6.45
CA LYS A 190 -5.75 8.33 7.32
C LYS A 190 -6.05 6.92 6.78
N SER A 191 -6.35 6.81 5.49
CA SER A 191 -6.62 5.52 4.84
C SER A 191 -5.43 4.57 4.90
N PHE A 192 -4.21 5.10 4.79
CA PHE A 192 -2.98 4.34 4.97
C PHE A 192 -2.78 3.86 6.40
N GLU A 193 -2.95 4.71 7.41
CA GLU A 193 -2.87 4.32 8.82
C GLU A 193 -3.90 3.23 9.18
N GLU A 194 -5.10 3.31 8.61
CA GLU A 194 -6.14 2.28 8.77
C GLU A 194 -5.76 0.95 8.09
N CYS A 195 -5.19 1.00 6.88
CA CYS A 195 -4.65 -0.18 6.20
C CYS A 195 -3.52 -0.81 7.02
N GLU A 196 -2.55 -0.02 7.46
CA GLU A 196 -1.41 -0.45 8.24
C GLU A 196 -1.86 -1.12 9.55
N TYR A 197 -2.83 -0.52 10.25
CA TYR A 197 -3.39 -1.12 11.47
C TYR A 197 -4.03 -2.48 11.20
N ARG A 198 -4.79 -2.63 10.10
CA ARG A 198 -5.36 -3.93 9.70
C ARG A 198 -4.28 -4.97 9.40
N LEU A 199 -3.22 -4.60 8.67
CA LEU A 199 -2.09 -5.48 8.38
C LEU A 199 -1.34 -5.88 9.66
N MET A 200 -1.14 -4.92 10.57
CA MET A 200 -0.55 -5.17 11.89
C MET A 200 -1.37 -6.20 12.67
N LEU A 201 -2.69 -6.04 12.75
CA LEU A 201 -3.58 -7.00 13.41
C LEU A 201 -3.53 -8.38 12.75
N ALA A 202 -3.61 -8.43 11.42
CA ALA A 202 -3.52 -9.69 10.66
C ALA A 202 -2.20 -10.44 10.97
N ASN A 203 -1.09 -9.70 11.05
CA ASN A 203 0.22 -10.27 11.39
C ASN A 203 0.43 -10.51 12.89
N LYS A 204 -0.30 -9.82 13.76
CA LYS A 204 -0.26 -10.03 15.21
C LYS A 204 -0.99 -11.31 15.61
N TYR A 205 -2.17 -11.52 15.03
CA TYR A 205 -3.05 -12.67 15.30
C TYR A 205 -2.85 -13.85 14.34
N LYS A 206 -1.89 -13.74 13.42
CA LYS A 206 -1.56 -14.76 12.39
C LYS A 206 -2.81 -15.27 11.66
N VAL A 207 -3.68 -14.36 11.24
CA VAL A 207 -4.92 -14.74 10.54
C VAL A 207 -4.57 -15.52 9.25
N SER A 208 -5.40 -16.49 8.91
CA SER A 208 -5.15 -17.37 7.75
C SER A 208 -5.45 -16.67 6.42
N GLU A 209 -6.36 -15.70 6.43
CA GLU A 209 -6.76 -14.96 5.25
C GLU A 209 -5.74 -13.88 4.88
N SER A 210 -5.28 -13.87 3.63
CA SER A 210 -4.29 -12.89 3.16
C SER A 210 -4.88 -11.57 2.65
N ILE A 211 -6.17 -11.54 2.27
CA ILE A 211 -6.84 -10.33 1.74
C ILE A 211 -7.71 -9.71 2.83
N ILE A 212 -7.41 -8.46 3.19
CA ILE A 212 -8.01 -7.74 4.31
C ILE A 212 -8.71 -6.46 3.81
N ASP A 213 -10.03 -6.55 3.57
CA ASP A 213 -10.85 -5.40 3.22
C ASP A 213 -11.18 -4.51 4.44
N GLU A 214 -11.87 -3.40 4.20
CA GLU A 214 -12.25 -2.39 5.20
C GLU A 214 -13.14 -2.94 6.34
N LYS A 215 -13.82 -4.07 6.15
CA LYS A 215 -14.74 -4.67 7.13
C LYS A 215 -14.09 -5.78 7.95
N LYS A 216 -12.85 -6.17 7.61
CA LYS A 216 -12.09 -7.20 8.32
C LYS A 216 -11.29 -6.63 9.49
N MET A 217 -10.78 -7.52 10.33
CA MET A 217 -9.98 -7.23 11.52
C MET A 217 -10.71 -6.48 12.64
N ILE A 218 -12.04 -6.31 12.56
CA ILE A 218 -12.82 -5.62 13.60
C ILE A 218 -12.76 -6.39 14.93
N LEU A 219 -12.95 -7.71 14.90
CA LEU A 219 -12.89 -8.54 16.11
C LEU A 219 -11.49 -8.50 16.73
N GLU A 220 -10.47 -8.63 15.88
CA GLU A 220 -9.07 -8.56 16.23
C GLU A 220 -8.72 -7.20 16.85
N GLY A 221 -9.24 -6.10 16.31
CA GLY A 221 -9.10 -4.76 16.89
C GLY A 221 -9.79 -4.59 18.24
N ILE A 222 -10.97 -5.20 18.42
CA ILE A 222 -11.63 -5.24 19.74
C ILE A 222 -10.76 -6.01 20.74
N ILE A 223 -10.23 -7.16 20.35
CA ILE A 223 -9.34 -7.96 21.21
C ILE A 223 -8.07 -7.18 21.52
N ASP A 224 -7.49 -6.50 20.53
CA ASP A 224 -6.28 -5.70 20.66
C ASP A 224 -6.46 -4.57 21.67
N SER A 225 -7.64 -3.95 21.71
CA SER A 225 -8.01 -2.89 22.67
C SER A 225 -8.10 -3.34 24.13
N VAL A 226 -8.17 -4.65 24.39
CA VAL A 226 -8.16 -5.20 25.75
C VAL A 226 -6.78 -5.03 26.37
N SER A 227 -6.71 -4.59 27.63
CA SER A 227 -5.42 -4.40 28.31
C SER A 227 -4.60 -5.69 28.39
N GLU A 228 -3.28 -5.57 28.28
CA GLU A 228 -2.36 -6.71 28.34
C GLU A 228 -2.50 -7.51 29.64
N GLU A 229 -2.78 -6.85 30.77
CA GLU A 229 -3.04 -7.53 32.05
C GLU A 229 -4.26 -8.47 31.97
N LYS A 230 -5.34 -8.04 31.32
CA LYS A 230 -6.54 -8.87 31.13
C LYS A 230 -6.28 -10.00 30.15
N LYS A 231 -5.60 -9.73 29.03
CA LYS A 231 -5.18 -10.76 28.07
C LYS A 231 -4.30 -11.82 28.74
N GLU A 232 -3.38 -11.42 29.61
CA GLU A 232 -2.50 -12.35 30.35
C GLU A 232 -3.27 -13.26 31.31
N LYS A 233 -4.28 -12.72 32.01
CA LYS A 233 -5.17 -13.50 32.86
C LYS A 233 -5.96 -14.53 32.04
N ILE A 234 -6.53 -14.11 30.91
CA ILE A 234 -7.25 -15.00 29.99
C ILE A 234 -6.30 -16.06 29.43
N TYR A 235 -5.11 -15.68 28.99
CA TYR A 235 -4.10 -16.59 28.48
C TYR A 235 -3.81 -17.73 29.47
N LYS A 236 -3.50 -17.40 30.73
CA LYS A 236 -3.21 -18.40 31.77
C LYS A 236 -4.37 -19.35 32.05
N LEU A 237 -5.61 -18.87 31.99
CA LEU A 237 -6.80 -19.70 32.24
C LEU A 237 -7.02 -20.78 31.18
N PHE A 238 -6.61 -20.53 29.94
CA PHE A 238 -6.93 -21.42 28.81
C PHE A 238 -5.70 -22.14 28.24
N ASN A 239 -4.47 -21.69 28.55
CA ASN A 239 -3.25 -22.23 27.95
C ASN A 239 -3.06 -23.74 28.17
N GLU A 240 -3.53 -24.31 29.28
CA GLU A 240 -3.40 -25.75 29.53
C GLU A 240 -4.10 -26.61 28.47
N GLY A 241 -5.27 -26.16 27.98
CA GLY A 241 -5.99 -26.84 26.90
C GLY A 241 -5.40 -26.53 25.53
N PHE A 242 -5.11 -25.25 25.26
CA PHE A 242 -4.64 -24.79 23.96
C PHE A 242 -3.23 -25.27 23.62
N SER A 243 -2.34 -25.41 24.61
CA SER A 243 -0.99 -25.96 24.42
C SER A 243 -0.96 -27.43 23.96
N LYS A 244 -2.10 -28.14 24.05
CA LYS A 244 -2.27 -29.51 23.54
C LYS A 244 -2.71 -29.55 22.06
N LEU A 245 -3.01 -28.39 21.46
CA LEU A 245 -3.41 -28.29 20.06
C LEU A 245 -2.18 -28.38 19.16
N ASP A 246 -2.20 -29.33 18.22
CA ASP A 246 -1.20 -29.42 17.16
C ASP A 246 -1.57 -28.53 15.96
N ASN A 247 -0.65 -28.40 14.99
CA ASN A 247 -0.87 -27.59 13.79
C ASN A 247 -2.09 -28.04 12.96
N GLU A 248 -2.42 -29.35 12.99
CA GLU A 248 -3.55 -29.91 12.26
C GLU A 248 -4.89 -29.51 12.92
N MET A 249 -4.93 -29.49 14.26
CA MET A 249 -6.06 -28.97 15.02
C MET A 249 -6.23 -27.47 14.85
N ILE A 250 -5.15 -26.70 14.92
CA ILE A 250 -5.16 -25.26 14.69
C ILE A 250 -5.74 -24.96 13.31
N ARG A 251 -5.25 -25.65 12.26
CA ARG A 251 -5.81 -25.55 10.90
C ARG A 251 -7.28 -25.96 10.85
N THR A 252 -7.67 -27.01 11.55
CA THR A 252 -9.07 -27.48 11.60
C THR A 252 -9.97 -26.42 12.22
N ILE A 253 -9.54 -25.77 13.31
CA ILE A 253 -10.26 -24.67 13.98
C ILE A 253 -10.43 -23.49 13.03
N GLU A 254 -9.34 -23.06 12.38
CA GLU A 254 -9.35 -21.91 11.47
C GLU A 254 -10.31 -22.12 10.28
N VAL A 255 -10.24 -23.29 9.64
CA VAL A 255 -11.12 -23.63 8.52
C VAL A 255 -12.57 -23.80 8.98
N PHE A 256 -12.80 -24.39 10.15
CA PHE A 256 -14.16 -24.52 10.68
C PHE A 256 -14.80 -23.16 10.96
N PHE A 257 -14.03 -22.19 11.48
CA PHE A 257 -14.49 -20.82 11.65
C PHE A 257 -14.70 -20.08 10.32
N SER A 258 -13.81 -20.25 9.32
CA SER A 258 -13.98 -19.59 8.02
C SER A 258 -15.19 -20.11 7.25
N CYS A 259 -15.56 -21.39 7.44
CA CYS A 259 -16.76 -21.99 6.90
C CYS A 259 -18.03 -21.72 7.74
N GLY A 260 -18.00 -20.77 8.69
CA GLY A 260 -19.17 -20.42 9.49
C GLY A 260 -19.70 -21.56 10.37
N LEU A 261 -18.80 -22.41 10.89
CA LEU A 261 -19.11 -23.61 11.68
C LEU A 261 -19.89 -24.69 10.89
N ASN A 262 -19.86 -24.64 9.55
CA ASN A 262 -20.47 -25.64 8.70
C ASN A 262 -19.57 -26.86 8.54
N LEU A 263 -20.03 -28.01 9.06
CA LEU A 263 -19.29 -29.29 8.98
C LEU A 263 -19.03 -29.76 7.55
N SER A 264 -19.98 -29.56 6.64
CA SER A 264 -19.88 -30.05 5.27
C SER A 264 -18.87 -29.22 4.48
N ASP A 265 -18.91 -27.90 4.63
CA ASP A 265 -18.01 -26.99 3.90
C ASP A 265 -16.59 -27.08 4.47
N ALA A 266 -16.44 -27.13 5.79
CA ALA A 266 -15.13 -27.30 6.42
C ALA A 266 -14.49 -28.65 6.08
N ALA A 267 -15.27 -29.73 5.99
CA ALA A 267 -14.73 -31.05 5.59
C ALA A 267 -14.22 -31.03 4.14
N LYS A 268 -14.94 -30.37 3.23
CA LYS A 268 -14.50 -30.16 1.83
C LYS A 268 -13.22 -29.34 1.77
N GLU A 269 -13.17 -28.22 2.48
CA GLU A 269 -12.02 -27.31 2.49
C GLU A 269 -10.76 -27.93 3.14
N LEU A 270 -10.96 -28.82 4.12
CA LEU A 270 -9.89 -29.61 4.72
C LEU A 270 -9.51 -30.85 3.90
N TYR A 271 -10.22 -31.17 2.82
CA TYR A 271 -10.06 -32.40 2.02
C TYR A 271 -10.14 -33.68 2.86
N ILE A 272 -11.08 -33.72 3.82
CA ILE A 272 -11.31 -34.88 4.69
C ILE A 272 -12.78 -35.29 4.69
N HIS A 273 -13.05 -36.50 5.18
CA HIS A 273 -14.42 -36.94 5.40
C HIS A 273 -15.05 -36.22 6.60
N ARG A 274 -16.38 -35.97 6.55
CA ARG A 274 -17.14 -35.30 7.62
C ARG A 274 -16.96 -35.97 8.99
N ASN A 275 -16.90 -37.31 9.04
CA ASN A 275 -16.68 -38.05 10.30
C ASN A 275 -15.28 -37.83 10.87
N THR A 276 -14.26 -37.68 10.02
CA THR A 276 -12.90 -37.33 10.45
C THR A 276 -12.88 -35.93 11.06
N LEU A 277 -13.61 -34.97 10.45
CA LEU A 277 -13.76 -33.64 11.03
C LEU A 277 -14.43 -33.70 12.41
N ILE A 278 -15.53 -34.45 12.55
CA ILE A 278 -16.22 -34.62 13.84
C ILE A 278 -15.25 -35.16 14.91
N TYR A 279 -14.47 -36.20 14.57
CA TYR A 279 -13.47 -36.74 15.49
C TYR A 279 -12.41 -35.71 15.90
N ARG A 280 -11.92 -34.89 14.96
CA ARG A 280 -10.98 -33.80 15.28
C ARG A 280 -11.62 -32.75 16.21
N LEU A 281 -12.88 -32.38 15.97
CA LEU A 281 -13.63 -31.45 16.81
C LEU A 281 -13.86 -32.01 18.22
N ASP A 282 -14.21 -33.30 18.35
CA ASP A 282 -14.35 -33.97 19.65
C ASP A 282 -13.01 -33.99 20.42
N LYS A 283 -11.89 -34.15 19.71
CA LYS A 283 -10.55 -34.10 20.31
C LYS A 283 -10.21 -32.67 20.79
N ILE A 284 -10.56 -31.65 20.01
CA ILE A 284 -10.41 -30.23 20.39
C ILE A 284 -11.25 -29.92 21.63
N GLU A 285 -12.51 -30.34 21.65
CA GLU A 285 -13.40 -30.19 22.81
C GLU A 285 -12.82 -30.88 24.05
N LYS A 286 -12.29 -32.11 23.91
CA LYS A 286 -11.65 -32.82 25.02
C LYS A 286 -10.46 -32.07 25.61
N TYR A 287 -9.68 -31.37 24.78
CA TYR A 287 -8.51 -30.63 25.26
C TYR A 287 -8.87 -29.27 25.85
N THR A 288 -9.86 -28.59 25.27
CA THR A 288 -10.17 -27.20 25.62
C THR A 288 -11.37 -27.07 26.53
N ALA A 289 -12.17 -28.12 26.69
CA ALA A 289 -13.48 -28.16 27.33
C ALA A 289 -14.57 -27.31 26.63
N TYR A 290 -14.34 -26.89 25.39
CA TYR A 290 -15.29 -26.08 24.61
C TYR A 290 -15.67 -26.78 23.30
N ASP A 291 -16.96 -27.08 23.15
CA ASP A 291 -17.52 -27.52 21.88
C ASP A 291 -17.70 -26.33 20.93
N ILE A 292 -16.79 -26.15 19.97
CA ILE A 292 -16.87 -25.06 18.98
C ILE A 292 -17.97 -25.25 17.93
N ARG A 293 -18.73 -26.36 17.96
CA ARG A 293 -19.97 -26.51 17.18
C ARG A 293 -21.12 -25.73 17.79
N ASN A 294 -21.08 -25.50 19.11
CA ASN A 294 -22.03 -24.66 19.80
C ASN A 294 -21.64 -23.18 19.63
N PHE A 295 -22.58 -22.35 19.16
CA PHE A 295 -22.30 -20.94 18.86
C PHE A 295 -21.71 -20.16 20.05
N ASN A 296 -22.25 -20.31 21.26
CA ASN A 296 -21.80 -19.54 22.43
C ASN A 296 -20.37 -19.93 22.83
N ASN A 297 -20.08 -21.23 22.82
CA ASN A 297 -18.73 -21.73 23.04
C ASN A 297 -17.77 -21.26 21.94
N ALA A 298 -18.20 -21.31 20.67
CA ALA A 298 -17.39 -20.91 19.52
C ALA A 298 -16.99 -19.43 19.58
N VAL A 299 -17.90 -18.53 19.99
CA VAL A 299 -17.59 -17.10 20.15
C VAL A 299 -16.52 -16.87 21.21
N LEU A 300 -16.71 -17.44 22.42
CA LEU A 300 -15.71 -17.34 23.49
C LEU A 300 -14.37 -17.96 23.05
N PHE A 301 -14.43 -19.16 22.47
CA PHE A 301 -13.26 -19.86 21.96
C PHE A 301 -12.49 -19.02 20.95
N LYS A 302 -13.17 -18.38 20.00
CA LYS A 302 -12.53 -17.55 18.96
C LYS A 302 -11.75 -16.39 19.57
N VAL A 303 -12.33 -15.70 20.55
CA VAL A 303 -11.66 -14.60 21.27
C VAL A 303 -10.41 -15.10 21.98
N VAL A 304 -10.54 -16.17 22.75
CA VAL A 304 -9.42 -16.70 23.54
C VAL A 304 -8.34 -17.31 22.65
N PHE A 305 -8.73 -17.95 21.56
CA PHE A 305 -7.81 -18.51 20.57
C PHE A 305 -6.92 -17.43 19.97
N PHE A 306 -7.46 -16.25 19.64
CA PHE A 306 -6.66 -15.14 19.16
C PHE A 306 -5.70 -14.59 20.23
N ILE A 307 -6.15 -14.46 21.49
CA ILE A 307 -5.25 -14.09 22.60
C ILE A 307 -4.13 -15.11 22.76
N TRP A 308 -4.43 -16.41 22.65
CA TRP A 308 -3.44 -17.47 22.73
C TRP A 308 -2.43 -17.43 21.57
N LYS A 309 -2.90 -17.21 20.33
CA LYS A 309 -2.05 -17.06 19.14
C LYS A 309 -1.12 -15.86 19.24
N GLU A 310 -1.60 -14.73 19.74
CA GLU A 310 -0.79 -13.52 19.96
C GLU A 310 0.44 -13.81 20.86
N LYS A 311 0.30 -14.69 21.85
CA LYS A 311 1.36 -15.02 22.82
C LYS A 311 2.28 -16.16 22.36
N ASN A 312 1.87 -17.03 21.44
CA ASN A 312 2.60 -18.25 21.03
C ASN A 312 3.11 -18.18 19.59
N LYS A 313 3.94 -17.17 19.31
CA LYS A 313 4.53 -16.88 17.99
C LYS A 313 5.13 -18.10 17.28
#